data_AF-A0A848IQV5-F1
#
_entry.id   AF-A0A848IQV5-F1
#
_cell.length_a   1.000
_cell.length_b   1.000
_cell.length_c   1.000
_cell.angle_alpha   90.00
_cell.angle_beta   90.00
_cell.angle_gamma   90.00
#
_symmetry.space_group_name_H-M   'P 1'
#
loop_
_entity.id
_entity.type
_entity.pdbx_description
1 polymer ?
#
loop_
_entity_poly.entity_id
_entity_poly.type
_entity_poly.pdbx_seq_one_letter_code
_entity_poly.pdbx_strand_id
1 'polypeptide(L)' 'MKRYSAETREWAIQQMMPPFNRAVIELSGATGITTVTLRTWRQSARQTGKFMPGNGKTSDR' A
#
# COMPACT_ATOMS: atom_id res chain seq x y z
N MET A 1 19.01 5.30 3.53
CA MET A 1 18.43 3.96 3.26
C MET A 1 16.97 4.11 2.86
N LYS A 2 16.62 3.93 1.58
CA LYS A 2 15.22 3.67 1.19
C LYS A 2 14.91 2.23 1.66
N ARG A 3 14.38 2.08 2.88
CA ARG A 3 14.16 0.76 3.50
C ARG A 3 13.14 -0.10 2.73
N TYR A 4 12.32 0.50 1.87
CA TYR A 4 11.33 -0.21 1.06
C TYR A 4 11.22 0.42 -0.33
N SER A 5 11.23 -0.42 -1.37
CA SER A 5 11.06 0.00 -2.76
C SER A 5 9.61 0.39 -3.06
N ALA A 6 9.40 1.22 -4.09
CA ALA A 6 8.06 1.60 -4.53
C ALA A 6 7.22 0.37 -4.92
N GLU A 7 7.82 -0.61 -5.59
CA GLU A 7 7.20 -1.90 -5.92
C GLU A 7 6.67 -2.64 -4.69
N THR A 8 7.43 -2.70 -3.59
CA THR A 8 6.99 -3.37 -2.35
C THR A 8 5.77 -2.68 -1.76
N ARG A 9 5.74 -1.35 -1.79
CA ARG A 9 4.60 -0.55 -1.33
C ARG A 9 3.37 -0.80 -2.20
N GLU A 10 3.53 -0.80 -3.52
CA GLU A 10 2.44 -1.03 -4.47
C GLU A 10 1.88 -2.45 -4.37
N TRP A 11 2.76 -3.44 -4.28
CA TRP A 11 2.38 -4.84 -4.04
C TRP A 11 1.60 -5.00 -2.73
N ALA A 12 2.08 -4.39 -1.63
CA ALA A 12 1.38 -4.44 -0.35
C ALA A 12 0.00 -3.76 -0.41
N ILE A 13 -0.13 -2.64 -1.11
CA ILE A 13 -1.41 -1.96 -1.32
C ILE A 13 -2.36 -2.84 -2.15
N GLN A 14 -1.89 -3.46 -3.24
CA GLN A 14 -2.70 -4.38 -4.05
C GLN A 14 -3.24 -5.55 -3.24
N GLN A 15 -2.42 -6.12 -2.34
CA GLN A 15 -2.87 -7.20 -1.46
C GLN A 15 -3.93 -6.73 -0.44
N MET A 16 -3.87 -5.48 0.02
CA MET A 16 -4.87 -4.88 0.92
C MET A 16 -6.16 -4.40 0.21
N MET A 17 -6.18 -4.45 -1.12
CA MET A 17 -7.32 -4.08 -1.95
C MET A 17 -8.13 -5.33 -2.35
N PRO A 18 -9.42 -5.17 -2.71
CA PRO A 18 -10.15 -6.23 -3.39
C PRO A 18 -9.42 -6.60 -4.69
N PRO A 19 -9.37 -7.90 -5.05
CA PRO A 19 -10.16 -9.02 -4.53
C PRO A 19 -9.57 -9.73 -3.29
N PHE A 20 -8.32 -9.46 -2.91
CA PHE A 20 -7.63 -10.23 -1.87
C PHE A 20 -7.99 -9.81 -0.45
N ASN A 21 -8.26 -8.51 -0.22
CA ASN A 21 -8.65 -7.94 1.08
C ASN A 21 -7.73 -8.38 2.25
N ARG A 22 -6.43 -8.60 1.96
CA ARG A 22 -5.48 -9.20 2.89
C ARG A 22 -5.22 -8.27 4.07
N ALA A 23 -5.22 -8.82 5.28
CA ALA A 23 -5.06 -8.04 6.50
C ALA A 23 -3.64 -7.46 6.64
N VAL A 24 -3.54 -6.30 7.28
CA VAL A 24 -2.25 -5.66 7.58
C VAL A 24 -1.35 -6.55 8.44
N ILE A 25 -1.93 -7.33 9.34
CA ILE A 25 -1.20 -8.26 10.23
C ILE A 25 -0.56 -9.40 9.41
N GLU A 26 -1.33 -9.99 8.49
CA GLU A 26 -0.86 -11.06 7.60
C GLU A 26 0.32 -10.58 6.73
N LEU A 27 0.17 -9.40 6.13
CA LEU A 27 1.25 -8.79 5.33
C LEU A 27 2.46 -8.45 6.19
N SER A 28 2.24 -7.99 7.43
CA SER A 28 3.31 -7.66 8.36
C SER A 28 4.15 -8.89 8.69
N GLY A 29 3.51 -10.03 8.97
CA GLY A 29 4.20 -11.30 9.20
C GLY A 29 4.93 -11.82 7.96
N ALA A 30 4.31 -11.72 6.78
CA ALA A 30 4.90 -12.25 5.54
C ALA A 30 6.06 -11.42 4.98
N THR A 31 6.03 -10.09 5.15
CA THR A 31 7.06 -9.19 4.59
C THR A 31 8.01 -8.61 5.64
N GLY A 32 7.72 -8.79 6.93
CA GLY A 32 8.46 -8.13 8.02
C GLY A 32 8.24 -6.61 8.09
N ILE A 33 7.29 -6.07 7.33
CA ILE A 33 6.95 -4.65 7.34
C ILE A 33 6.05 -4.38 8.55
N THR A 34 6.32 -3.32 9.30
CA THR A 34 5.47 -3.01 10.46
C THR A 34 4.04 -2.69 10.04
N THR A 35 3.08 -3.09 10.87
CA THR A 35 1.66 -2.81 10.67
C THR A 35 1.38 -1.31 10.53
N VAL A 36 2.17 -0.47 11.21
CA VAL A 36 2.10 1.00 11.13
C VAL A 36 2.46 1.46 9.72
N THR A 37 3.57 0.98 9.14
CA THR A 37 3.97 1.33 7.77
C THR A 37 2.92 0.92 6.73
N LEU A 38 2.37 -0.29 6.85
CA LEU A 38 1.31 -0.78 5.97
C LEU A 38 0.02 0.06 6.08
N ARG A 39 -0.36 0.47 7.29
CA ARG A 39 -1.47 1.41 7.52
C ARG A 39 -1.21 2.77 6.87
N THR A 40 0.00 3.30 7.03
CA THR A 40 0.40 4.56 6.37
C THR A 40 0.29 4.43 4.86
N TRP A 41 0.76 3.34 4.26
CA TRP A 41 0.64 3.13 2.82
C TRP A 41 -0.80 3.04 2.34
N ARG A 42 -1.68 2.38 3.09
CA ARG A 42 -3.12 2.36 2.83
C ARG A 42 -3.72 3.76 2.88
N GLN A 43 -3.38 4.55 3.89
CA GLN A 43 -3.85 5.93 4.03
C GLN A 43 -3.33 6.83 2.91
N SER A 44 -2.05 6.72 2.55
CA SER A 44 -1.48 7.45 1.42
C SER A 44 -2.13 7.02 0.10
N ALA A 45 -2.38 5.73 -0.12
CA ALA A 45 -3.05 5.25 -1.33
C ALA A 45 -4.49 5.78 -1.48
N ARG A 46 -5.20 5.92 -0.34
CA ARG A 46 -6.52 6.57 -0.29
C ARG A 46 -6.43 8.06 -0.61
N GLN A 47 -5.45 8.77 -0.04
CA GLN A 47 -5.23 10.21 -0.29
C GLN A 47 -4.79 10.50 -1.72
N THR A 48 -3.97 9.63 -2.32
CA THR A 48 -3.52 9.71 -3.71
C THR A 48 -4.62 9.32 -4.71
N GLY A 49 -5.82 8.92 -4.25
CA GLY A 49 -6.92 8.50 -5.13
C GLY A 49 -6.71 7.14 -5.83
N LYS A 50 -5.54 6.51 -5.66
CA LYS A 50 -5.16 5.22 -6.26
C LYS A 50 -5.98 4.04 -5.74
N PHE A 51 -6.70 4.22 -4.63
CA PHE A 51 -7.62 3.23 -4.06
C PHE A 51 -9.01 3.21 -4.76
N MET A 52 -9.31 4.16 -5.66
CA MET A 52 -10.48 4.09 -6.54
C MET A 52 -10.07 3.48 -7.90
N PRO A 53 -10.85 2.55 -8.47
CA PRO A 53 -10.69 2.13 -9.85
C PRO A 53 -11.15 3.28 -10.75
N GLY A 54 -10.28 4.25 -10.96
CA GLY A 54 -10.59 5.45 -11.72
C GLY A 54 -9.59 6.55 -11.38
N ASN A 55 -8.73 6.86 -12.35
CA ASN A 55 -7.93 8.07 -12.40
C ASN A 55 -6.68 8.07 -11.51
N GLY A 56 -5.71 7.25 -11.93
CA GLY A 56 -4.30 7.51 -11.63
C GLY A 56 -3.87 8.83 -12.25
N LYS A 57 -3.92 9.92 -11.48
CA LYS A 57 -3.06 11.10 -11.64
C LYS A 57 -2.92 11.80 -10.29
N THR A 58 -1.81 11.54 -9.62
CA THR A 58 -1.11 12.60 -8.90
C THR A 58 0.37 12.28 -9.06
N SER A 59 0.87 12.69 -10.22
CA SER A 59 2.27 13.03 -10.38
C SER A 59 2.55 14.18 -9.42
N ASP A 60 3.46 13.93 -8.49
CA ASP A 60 4.16 14.94 -7.71
C ASP A 60 4.94 15.84 -8.68
N ARG A 61 4.49 17.09 -8.87
CA ARG A 61 5.36 18.27 -9.01
C ARG A 61 4.60 19.56 -8.79
#